data_AF-A0A2T6C1T0-F1
#
_entry.id   AF-A0A2T6C1T0-F1
#
_cell.length_a   1.000
_cell.length_b   1.000
_cell.length_c   1.000
_cell.angle_alpha   90.00
_cell.angle_beta   90.00
_cell.angle_gamma   90.00
#
_symmetry.space_group_name_H-M   'P 1'
#
loop_
_entity.id
_entity.type
_entity.pdbx_description
1 polymer ?
#
loop_
_entity_poly.entity_id
_entity_poly.type
_entity_poly.pdbx_seq_one_letter_code
_entity_poly.pdbx_strand_id
1 'polypeptide(L)'
;MIKVLNPAERQKILAENYIGHLAYIYQNRPFIAPITYYFDKERNIIIGYSAEGHKIKAMRKVNNVAMEVAEIDSVNHWNTIVVHGEYEELEGSTAKAYLHDFSLGVKDLIIRKEQRKLDFINEFSSKIYKDDFPVIFLIRIDEITGRMRRS
;
A
#
# COMPACT_ATOMS: atom_id res chain seq x y z
N MET A 1 -8.07 -6.93 -25.83
CA MET A 1 -6.69 -6.49 -26.15
C MET A 1 -5.99 -6.00 -24.88
N ILE A 2 -4.71 -6.34 -24.66
CA ILE A 2 -3.91 -5.83 -23.53
C ILE A 2 -3.12 -4.60 -23.99
N LYS A 3 -3.10 -3.53 -23.18
CA LYS A 3 -2.38 -2.27 -23.45
C LYS A 3 -1.56 -1.81 -22.24
N VAL A 4 -0.57 -0.96 -22.48
CA VAL A 4 0.18 -0.24 -21.43
C VAL A 4 -0.69 0.91 -20.91
N LEU A 5 -0.73 1.09 -19.59
CA LEU A 5 -1.33 2.26 -18.96
C LEU A 5 -0.40 3.47 -19.06
N ASN A 6 -0.92 4.64 -19.36
CA ASN A 6 -0.15 5.88 -19.34
C ASN A 6 0.22 6.28 -17.88
N PRO A 7 1.16 7.23 -17.67
CA PRO A 7 1.58 7.61 -16.32
C PRO A 7 0.43 8.12 -15.42
N ALA A 8 -0.50 8.89 -15.98
CA ALA A 8 -1.62 9.45 -15.22
C ALA A 8 -2.60 8.36 -14.77
N GLU A 9 -2.88 7.39 -15.63
CA GLU A 9 -3.74 6.24 -15.29
C GLU A 9 -3.11 5.37 -14.19
N ARG A 10 -1.80 5.14 -14.26
CA ARG A 10 -1.05 4.40 -13.23
C ARG A 10 -1.15 5.08 -11.85
N GLN A 11 -0.90 6.38 -11.80
CA GLN A 11 -1.03 7.16 -10.56
C GLN A 11 -2.47 7.18 -10.05
N LYS A 12 -3.45 7.27 -10.95
CA LYS A 12 -4.87 7.24 -10.58
C LYS A 12 -5.25 5.94 -9.90
N ILE A 13 -4.87 4.79 -10.45
CA ILE A 13 -5.14 3.48 -9.84
C ILE A 13 -4.49 3.39 -8.46
N LEU A 14 -3.24 3.82 -8.32
CA LEU A 14 -2.57 3.82 -7.02
C LEU A 14 -3.30 4.72 -6.01
N ALA A 15 -3.77 5.90 -6.43
CA ALA A 15 -4.44 6.87 -5.57
C ALA A 15 -5.89 6.51 -5.21
N GLU A 16 -6.60 5.75 -6.05
CA GLU A 16 -8.02 5.39 -5.85
C GLU A 16 -8.21 4.01 -5.19
N ASN A 17 -7.10 3.36 -4.84
CA ASN A 17 -7.06 2.09 -4.11
C ASN A 17 -6.32 2.27 -2.79
N TYR A 18 -6.62 1.39 -1.83
CA TYR A 18 -6.01 1.39 -0.49
C TYR A 18 -5.61 -0.02 -0.03
N ILE A 19 -5.80 -1.04 -0.88
CA ILE A 19 -5.32 -2.41 -0.65
C ILE A 19 -4.40 -2.77 -1.80
N GLY A 20 -3.22 -3.30 -1.49
CA GLY A 20 -2.24 -3.78 -2.46
C GLY A 20 -1.57 -5.07 -1.98
N HIS A 21 -0.99 -5.82 -2.90
CA HIS A 21 -0.26 -7.05 -2.63
C HIS A 21 1.24 -6.76 -2.60
N LEU A 22 1.79 -6.62 -1.40
CA LEU A 22 3.20 -6.33 -1.19
C LEU A 22 4.03 -7.61 -1.33
N ALA A 23 4.89 -7.63 -2.33
CA ALA A 23 5.93 -8.61 -2.55
C ALA A 23 7.26 -8.17 -1.90
N TYR A 24 7.87 -9.09 -1.15
CA TYR A 24 9.16 -8.88 -0.48
C TYR A 24 9.99 -10.17 -0.52
N ILE A 25 11.30 -10.06 -0.31
CA ILE A 25 12.23 -11.18 -0.38
C ILE A 25 12.66 -11.63 1.02
N TYR A 26 12.60 -12.94 1.27
CA TYR A 26 13.22 -13.57 2.43
C TYR A 26 13.93 -14.85 2.01
N GLN A 27 15.19 -15.02 2.37
CA GLN A 27 16.01 -16.19 1.99
C GLN A 27 15.98 -16.49 0.47
N ASN A 28 16.16 -15.45 -0.36
CA ASN A 28 16.11 -15.53 -1.83
C ASN A 28 14.80 -16.11 -2.39
N ARG A 29 13.70 -15.99 -1.65
CA ARG A 29 12.36 -16.40 -2.11
C ARG A 29 11.38 -15.22 -2.00
N PRO A 30 10.50 -15.04 -3.00
CA PRO A 30 9.46 -14.03 -2.93
C PRO A 30 8.33 -14.48 -2.01
N PHE A 31 7.83 -13.54 -1.23
CA PHE A 31 6.62 -13.67 -0.41
C PHE A 31 5.67 -12.55 -0.80
N ILE A 32 4.37 -12.79 -0.67
CA ILE A 32 3.32 -11.79 -0.94
C ILE A 32 2.40 -11.71 0.27
N ALA A 33 2.07 -10.50 0.69
CA ALA A 33 1.04 -10.27 1.71
C ALA A 33 0.17 -9.06 1.30
N PRO A 34 -1.17 -9.14 1.45
CA PRO A 34 -2.01 -7.97 1.30
C PRO A 34 -1.69 -6.95 2.40
N ILE A 35 -1.60 -5.68 2.02
CA ILE A 35 -1.46 -4.56 2.94
C ILE A 35 -2.51 -3.50 2.63
N THR A 36 -2.96 -2.82 3.69
CA THR A 36 -3.61 -1.53 3.53
C THR A 36 -2.52 -0.47 3.35
N TYR A 37 -2.68 0.41 2.38
CA TYR A 37 -1.73 1.47 2.10
C TYR A 37 -2.43 2.80 1.87
N TYR A 38 -1.69 3.89 2.05
CA TYR A 38 -2.07 5.23 1.61
C TYR A 38 -1.00 5.76 0.66
N PHE A 39 -1.41 6.28 -0.50
CA PHE A 39 -0.49 6.92 -1.44
C PHE A 39 -0.50 8.45 -1.24
N ASP A 40 0.62 8.96 -0.74
CA ASP A 40 0.88 10.40 -0.66
C ASP A 40 1.46 10.87 -2.00
N LYS A 41 0.60 11.49 -2.81
CA LYS A 41 0.94 11.95 -4.16
C LYS A 41 1.94 13.10 -4.15
N GLU A 42 1.93 13.96 -3.14
CA GLU A 42 2.83 15.13 -3.07
C GLU A 42 4.26 14.69 -2.79
N ARG A 43 4.43 13.73 -1.88
CA ARG A 43 5.73 13.17 -1.52
C ARG A 43 6.15 11.99 -2.41
N ASN A 44 5.24 11.50 -3.26
CA ASN A 44 5.40 10.31 -4.11
C ASN A 44 5.87 9.07 -3.33
N ILE A 45 5.18 8.80 -2.22
CA ILE A 45 5.46 7.67 -1.32
C ILE A 45 4.20 6.91 -0.98
N ILE A 46 4.37 5.64 -0.64
CA ILE A 46 3.32 4.81 -0.07
C ILE A 46 3.57 4.70 1.42
N ILE A 47 2.56 4.97 2.22
CA ILE A 47 2.60 4.82 3.68
C ILE A 47 1.85 3.55 4.04
N GLY A 48 2.47 2.72 4.86
CA GLY A 48 1.88 1.49 5.40
C GLY A 48 2.20 1.33 6.88
N TYR A 49 1.50 0.39 7.51
CA TYR A 49 1.81 -0.01 8.87
C TYR A 49 1.65 -1.52 9.04
N SER A 50 2.31 -2.06 10.07
CA SER A 50 2.23 -3.47 10.39
C SER A 50 2.58 -3.72 11.85
N ALA A 51 2.06 -4.82 12.41
CA ALA A 51 2.71 -5.42 13.57
C ALA A 51 4.13 -5.91 13.20
N GLU A 52 5.00 -5.96 14.20
CA GLU A 52 6.30 -6.62 14.08
C GLU A 52 6.11 -8.09 13.64
N GLY A 53 6.99 -8.61 12.77
CA GLY A 53 6.81 -9.96 12.26
C GLY A 53 7.62 -10.30 11.02
N HIS A 54 7.23 -11.39 10.35
CA HIS A 54 8.00 -11.98 9.24
C HIS A 54 8.32 -10.96 8.13
N LYS A 55 7.30 -10.25 7.60
CA LYS A 55 7.50 -9.29 6.52
C LYS A 55 8.41 -8.13 6.90
N ILE A 56 8.26 -7.59 8.12
CA ILE A 56 9.08 -6.48 8.61
C ILE A 56 10.53 -6.92 8.76
N LYS A 57 10.77 -8.08 9.40
CA LYS A 57 12.12 -8.65 9.55
C LYS A 57 12.78 -8.95 8.20
N ALA A 58 12.01 -9.32 7.19
CA ALA A 58 12.51 -9.54 5.84
C ALA A 58 12.88 -8.23 5.15
N MET A 59 11.99 -7.23 5.16
CA MET A 59 12.20 -5.94 4.51
C MET A 59 13.31 -5.09 5.15
N ARG A 60 13.55 -5.24 6.46
CA ARG A 60 14.74 -4.68 7.14
C ARG A 60 16.06 -5.24 6.61
N LYS A 61 16.07 -6.44 6.03
CA LYS A 61 17.27 -7.09 5.46
C LYS A 61 17.42 -6.87 3.97
N VAL A 62 16.31 -6.94 3.23
CA VAL A 62 16.23 -6.68 1.79
C VAL A 62 15.10 -5.71 1.58
N ASN A 63 15.45 -4.44 1.38
CA ASN A 63 14.49 -3.34 1.31
C ASN A 63 13.80 -3.22 -0.05
N ASN A 64 14.34 -3.81 -1.12
CA ASN A 64 13.67 -3.81 -2.43
C ASN A 64 12.37 -4.61 -2.37
N VAL A 65 11.29 -3.94 -2.73
CA VAL A 65 9.94 -4.49 -2.73
C VAL A 65 9.24 -4.22 -4.06
N ALA A 66 8.18 -4.98 -4.30
CA ALA A 66 7.21 -4.64 -5.34
C ALA A 66 5.81 -4.68 -4.74
N MET A 67 4.89 -3.83 -5.18
CA MET A 67 3.50 -3.87 -4.75
C MET A 67 2.59 -3.88 -5.97
N GLU A 68 1.71 -4.87 -6.01
CA GLU A 68 0.70 -4.98 -7.05
C GLU A 68 -0.63 -4.38 -6.56
N VAL A 69 -1.33 -3.68 -7.45
CA VAL A 69 -2.71 -3.22 -7.23
C VAL A 69 -3.52 -3.55 -8.48
N ALA A 70 -4.63 -4.25 -8.28
CA ALA A 70 -5.50 -4.76 -9.33
C ALA A 70 -6.93 -4.24 -9.16
N GLU A 71 -7.52 -3.84 -10.29
CA GLU A 71 -8.96 -3.64 -10.45
C GLU A 71 -9.44 -4.66 -11.47
N ILE A 72 -10.15 -5.70 -11.02
CA ILE A 72 -10.56 -6.82 -11.87
C ILE A 72 -12.09 -6.89 -11.88
N ASP A 73 -12.69 -6.45 -12.99
CA ASP A 73 -14.12 -6.56 -13.21
C ASP A 73 -14.49 -7.91 -13.84
N SER A 74 -13.64 -8.40 -14.76
CA SER A 74 -13.80 -9.71 -15.39
C SER A 74 -12.48 -10.20 -16.00
N VAL A 75 -12.46 -11.43 -16.52
CA VAL A 75 -11.32 -12.01 -17.25
C VAL A 75 -10.83 -11.12 -18.41
N ASN A 76 -11.75 -10.35 -19.00
CA ASN A 76 -11.50 -9.48 -20.16
C ASN A 76 -11.49 -7.98 -19.84
N HIS A 77 -11.74 -7.60 -18.59
CA HIS A 77 -11.79 -6.21 -18.14
C HIS A 77 -11.06 -6.07 -16.81
N TRP A 78 -9.84 -5.56 -16.86
CA TRP A 78 -9.03 -5.31 -15.67
C TRP A 78 -7.99 -4.21 -15.90
N ASN A 79 -7.53 -3.60 -14.82
CA ASN A 79 -6.34 -2.75 -14.74
C ASN A 79 -5.42 -3.28 -13.65
N THR A 80 -4.12 -3.29 -13.90
CA THR A 80 -3.13 -3.67 -12.89
C THR A 80 -1.96 -2.68 -12.93
N ILE A 81 -1.44 -2.33 -11.77
CA ILE A 81 -0.16 -1.65 -11.64
C ILE A 81 0.80 -2.46 -10.78
N VAL A 82 2.09 -2.30 -11.05
CA VAL A 82 3.15 -2.78 -10.18
C VAL A 82 4.02 -1.58 -9.82
N VAL A 83 4.13 -1.31 -8.53
CA VAL A 83 5.03 -0.33 -7.95
C VAL A 83 6.31 -1.05 -7.56
N HIS A 84 7.45 -0.61 -8.07
CA HIS A 84 8.77 -0.98 -7.57
C HIS A 84 9.28 0.11 -6.64
N GLY A 85 9.91 -0.28 -5.54
CA GLY A 85 10.39 0.67 -4.57
C GLY A 85 11.22 0.08 -3.45
N GLU A 86 11.56 0.94 -2.49
CA GLU A 86 12.37 0.58 -1.34
C GLU A 86 11.62 0.82 -0.03
N TYR A 87 11.67 -0.17 0.86
CA TYR A 87 11.17 -0.11 2.22
C TYR A 87 12.03 0.83 3.09
N GLU A 88 11.36 1.74 3.80
CA GLU A 88 11.96 2.61 4.81
C GLU A 88 11.12 2.58 6.09
N GLU A 89 11.72 2.24 7.22
CA GLU A 89 11.03 2.21 8.52
C GLU A 89 11.11 3.56 9.21
N LEU A 90 10.02 3.96 9.87
CA LEU A 90 9.92 5.22 10.60
C LEU A 90 9.83 4.96 12.10
N GLU A 91 10.41 5.87 12.88
CA GLU A 91 10.39 5.82 14.34
C GLU A 91 9.89 7.13 14.97
N GLY A 92 9.58 7.05 16.27
CA GLY A 92 9.33 8.23 17.11
C GLY A 92 8.14 9.08 16.67
N SER A 93 8.32 10.40 16.73
CA SER A 93 7.30 11.39 16.36
C SER A 93 6.97 11.37 14.87
N THR A 94 7.96 11.08 14.02
CA THR A 94 7.78 10.96 12.57
C THR A 94 6.81 9.84 12.24
N ALA A 95 6.99 8.65 12.82
CA ALA A 95 6.08 7.52 12.64
C ALA A 95 4.63 7.88 13.01
N LYS A 96 4.43 8.60 14.13
CA LYS A 96 3.09 9.04 14.58
C LYS A 96 2.42 9.99 13.59
N ALA A 97 3.18 10.94 13.02
CA ALA A 97 2.66 11.87 12.03
C ALA A 97 2.21 11.14 10.75
N TYR A 98 3.05 10.24 10.22
CA TYR A 98 2.70 9.46 9.03
C TYR A 98 1.56 8.47 9.28
N LEU A 99 1.44 7.89 10.48
CA LEU A 99 0.28 7.06 10.84
C LEU A 99 -1.02 7.87 10.84
N HIS A 100 -0.96 9.13 11.27
CA HIS A 100 -2.11 10.04 11.22
C HIS A 100 -2.50 10.38 9.78
N ASP A 101 -1.53 10.76 8.93
CA ASP A 101 -1.75 11.02 7.49
C ASP A 101 -2.36 9.80 6.79
N PHE A 102 -1.81 8.61 7.05
CA PHE A 102 -2.34 7.34 6.58
C PHE A 102 -3.80 7.13 7.00
N SER A 103 -4.11 7.34 8.28
CA SER A 103 -5.44 7.08 8.84
C SER A 103 -6.50 7.99 8.22
N LEU A 104 -6.17 9.27 8.02
CA LEU A 104 -7.05 10.22 7.33
C LEU A 104 -7.23 9.84 5.85
N GLY A 105 -6.13 9.60 5.14
CA GLY A 105 -6.14 9.30 3.72
C GLY A 105 -6.94 8.04 3.37
N VAL A 106 -6.74 6.95 4.13
CA VAL A 106 -7.50 5.70 3.93
C VAL A 106 -8.96 5.89 4.27
N LYS A 107 -9.29 6.59 5.37
CA LYS A 107 -10.69 6.88 5.75
C LYS A 107 -11.43 7.60 4.63
N ASP A 108 -10.82 8.63 4.05
CA ASP A 108 -11.42 9.41 2.96
C ASP A 108 -11.56 8.58 1.67
N LEU A 109 -10.63 7.65 1.41
CA LEU A 109 -10.74 6.73 0.27
C LEU A 109 -11.91 5.76 0.43
N ILE A 110 -12.07 5.16 1.61
CA ILE A 110 -13.14 4.17 1.81
C ILE A 110 -14.52 4.83 1.79
N ILE A 111 -14.68 6.01 2.40
CA ILE A 111 -15.94 6.76 2.35
C ILE A 111 -16.35 7.03 0.89
N ARG A 112 -15.39 7.43 0.05
CA ARG A 112 -15.62 7.69 -1.38
C ARG A 112 -15.92 6.42 -2.17
N LYS A 113 -15.21 5.32 -1.89
CA LYS A 113 -15.26 4.08 -2.69
C LYS A 113 -16.41 3.16 -2.31
N GLU A 114 -16.68 2.99 -1.02
CA GLU A 114 -17.65 2.00 -0.54
C GLU A 114 -19.00 2.59 -0.11
N GLN A 115 -19.15 3.91 -0.09
CA GLN A 115 -20.35 4.61 0.44
C GLN A 115 -20.78 4.13 1.84
N ARG A 116 -19.87 3.50 2.60
CA ARG A 116 -20.10 3.00 3.95
C ARG A 116 -19.34 3.87 4.95
N LYS A 117 -20.00 4.23 6.06
CA LYS A 117 -19.33 4.74 7.26
C LYS A 117 -18.74 3.54 7.99
N LEU A 118 -17.44 3.59 8.23
CA LEU A 118 -16.75 2.57 9.00
C LEU A 118 -16.56 3.01 10.45
N ASP A 119 -16.74 2.05 11.35
CA ASP A 119 -16.19 2.04 12.72
C ASP A 119 -14.67 1.77 12.70
N PHE A 120 -13.96 2.18 11.64
CA PHE A 120 -12.53 1.91 11.42
C PHE A 120 -11.66 2.47 12.54
N ILE A 121 -12.08 3.55 13.18
CA ILE A 121 -11.37 4.07 14.35
C ILE A 121 -11.31 2.99 15.45
N ASN A 122 -12.31 2.12 15.62
CA ASN A 122 -12.27 1.04 16.60
C ASN A 122 -11.35 -0.13 16.17
N GLU A 123 -11.28 -0.47 14.88
CA GLU A 123 -10.36 -1.50 14.38
C GLU A 123 -8.89 -1.04 14.34
N PHE A 124 -8.65 0.25 14.06
CA PHE A 124 -7.32 0.86 14.14
C PHE A 124 -6.90 1.09 15.60
N SER A 125 -7.78 1.64 16.43
CA SER A 125 -7.45 1.96 17.82
C SER A 125 -7.29 0.71 18.69
N SER A 126 -8.10 -0.34 18.49
CA SER A 126 -7.96 -1.62 19.23
C SER A 126 -6.58 -2.28 19.09
N LYS A 127 -5.85 -2.02 17.99
CA LYS A 127 -4.46 -2.45 17.81
C LYS A 127 -3.45 -1.51 18.47
N ILE A 128 -3.75 -0.22 18.57
CA ILE A 128 -2.93 0.79 19.26
C ILE A 128 -3.01 0.63 20.79
N TYR A 129 -4.14 0.15 21.32
CA TYR A 129 -4.36 -0.04 22.78
C TYR A 129 -3.61 -1.25 23.39
N LYS A 130 -2.93 -2.08 22.58
CA LYS A 130 -2.17 -3.25 23.07
C LYS A 130 -0.68 -2.96 23.26
N ASP A 131 -0.26 -1.80 23.77
CA ASP A 131 1.14 -1.44 24.11
C ASP A 131 2.23 -1.69 23.04
N ASP A 132 1.88 -2.16 21.85
CA ASP A 132 2.78 -2.58 20.78
C ASP A 132 2.51 -1.63 19.61
N PHE A 133 3.14 -0.45 19.67
CA PHE A 133 3.00 0.56 18.63
C PHE A 133 3.38 -0.06 17.27
N PRO A 134 2.51 -0.01 16.24
CA PRO A 134 2.80 -0.67 14.99
C PRO A 134 4.04 -0.07 14.32
N VAL A 135 4.78 -0.92 13.61
CA VAL A 135 5.85 -0.49 12.71
C VAL A 135 5.23 0.30 11.58
N ILE A 136 5.60 1.57 11.48
CA ILE A 136 5.19 2.45 10.39
C ILE A 136 6.32 2.45 9.37
N PHE A 137 5.96 2.30 8.10
CA PHE A 137 6.95 2.25 7.03
C PHE A 137 6.45 2.99 5.80
N LEU A 138 7.42 3.38 4.98
CA LEU A 138 7.24 3.93 3.66
C LEU A 138 7.70 2.93 2.62
N ILE A 139 7.12 3.02 1.43
CA ILE A 139 7.74 2.53 0.20
C ILE A 139 8.06 3.76 -0.64
N ARG A 140 9.36 4.03 -0.81
CA ARG A 140 9.86 5.03 -1.76
C ARG A 140 9.64 4.49 -3.16
N ILE A 141 8.87 5.20 -3.98
CA ILE A 141 8.50 4.74 -5.31
C ILE A 141 9.65 5.02 -6.29
N ASP A 142 10.19 3.96 -6.88
CA ASP A 142 11.19 4.05 -7.96
C ASP A 142 10.52 4.08 -9.33
N GLU A 143 9.58 3.15 -9.54
CA GLU A 143 8.87 3.02 -10.80
C GLU A 143 7.44 2.51 -10.56
N ILE A 144 6.50 2.95 -11.40
CA ILE A 144 5.18 2.34 -11.51
C ILE A 144 5.02 1.85 -12.94
N THR A 145 4.81 0.55 -13.14
CA THR A 145 4.39 -0.02 -14.42
C THR A 145 2.90 -0.35 -14.39
N GLY A 146 2.27 -0.49 -15.55
CA GLY A 146 0.84 -0.75 -15.59
C GLY A 146 0.33 -1.35 -16.89
N ARG A 147 -0.66 -2.22 -16.78
CA ARG A 147 -1.32 -2.91 -17.89
C ARG A 147 -2.84 -2.84 -17.71
N MET A 148 -3.54 -2.83 -18.83
CA MET A 148 -5.00 -2.91 -18.86
C MET A 148 -5.44 -3.92 -19.91
N ARG A 149 -6.58 -4.55 -19.66
CA ARG A 149 -7.33 -5.31 -20.67
C ARG A 149 -8.71 -4.73 -20.84
N ARG A 150 -9.09 -4.48 -22.09
CA ARG A 150 -10.46 -4.19 -22.52
C ARG A 150 -10.79 -5.09 -23.70
N SER A 151 -11.98 -5.68 -23.71
CA SER A 151 -12.52 -6.46 -24.82
C SER A 151 -13.89 -5.95 -25.20
#